data_AF-A0AA35LPM0-F1
#
_entry.id   AF-A0AA35LPM0-F1
#
_cell.length_a   1.000
_cell.length_b   1.000
_cell.length_c   1.000
_cell.angle_alpha   90.00
_cell.angle_beta   90.00
_cell.angle_gamma   90.00
#
_symmetry.space_group_name_H-M   'P 1'
#
loop_
_entity.id
_entity.type
_entity.pdbx_description
1 polymer ?
#
loop_
_entity_poly.entity_id
_entity_poly.type
_entity_poly.pdbx_seq_one_letter_code
_entity_poly.pdbx_strand_id
1 'polypeptide(L)'
;MSHSPGDLRLMFDSILSRQPWCRDPAVVKMPWRPDIVQATEEMVQSGQRLVFGMISCDGVVQPHPPIFRALALVREALNSQGHGLMDWAPPPHKRAVDIVQTFWLYDGGADVHQSFGLSGEPIAEQIGWIYGSQAREQMSASAIARNNVAKRDYQKEYMEYWNSTSETTGTGQPVEAVIMPAGEAAATCQGCVTYGDYTTSLSALDWTMVTIPIATVDKDVDSTDPSFSPLSDFDALVPQGYVPEIYDGAHISLQLLGRRFQTLAVVIQY
;
A
#
# COMPACT_ATOMS: atom_id res chain seq x y z
N MET A 1 10.29 6.42 -8.57
CA MET A 1 11.27 5.82 -7.65
C MET A 1 12.49 6.71 -7.61
N SER A 2 13.15 6.83 -6.47
CA SER A 2 14.40 7.58 -6.31
C SER A 2 15.15 7.09 -5.07
N HIS A 3 16.34 7.64 -4.81
CA HIS A 3 17.14 7.32 -3.64
C HIS A 3 16.83 8.20 -2.43
N SER A 4 16.04 9.28 -2.61
CA SER A 4 15.67 10.18 -1.52
C SER A 4 14.30 10.84 -1.75
N PRO A 5 13.63 11.28 -0.67
CA PRO A 5 12.48 12.17 -0.73
C PRO A 5 12.72 13.44 -1.57
N GLY A 6 13.92 14.02 -1.48
CA GLY A 6 14.30 15.22 -2.24
C GLY A 6 14.29 15.00 -3.75
N ASP A 7 14.72 13.83 -4.20
CA ASP A 7 14.65 13.47 -5.63
C ASP A 7 13.22 13.25 -6.10
N LEU A 8 12.35 12.65 -5.26
CA LEU A 8 10.92 12.55 -5.59
C LEU A 8 10.31 13.93 -5.73
N ARG A 9 10.60 14.84 -4.79
CA ARG A 9 10.16 16.24 -4.83
C ARG A 9 10.60 16.92 -6.11
N LEU A 10 11.88 16.82 -6.48
CA LEU A 10 12.42 17.40 -7.70
C LEU A 10 11.72 16.83 -8.95
N MET A 11 11.50 15.52 -9.00
CA MET A 11 10.81 14.86 -10.11
C MET A 11 9.37 15.38 -10.25
N PHE A 12 8.59 15.39 -9.16
CA PHE A 12 7.21 15.85 -9.19
C PHE A 12 7.12 17.34 -9.56
N ASP A 13 7.94 18.20 -8.97
CA ASP A 13 7.97 19.62 -9.30
C ASP A 13 8.32 19.85 -10.78
N SER A 14 9.35 19.15 -11.29
CA SER A 14 9.77 19.24 -12.69
C SER A 14 8.67 18.85 -13.67
N ILE A 15 7.89 17.82 -13.35
CA ILE A 15 6.77 17.35 -14.21
C ILE A 15 5.58 18.32 -14.10
N LEU A 16 5.15 18.66 -12.89
CA LEU A 16 3.95 19.50 -12.68
C LEU A 16 4.16 20.93 -13.18
N SER A 17 5.38 21.46 -13.09
CA SER A 17 5.76 22.77 -13.65
C SER A 17 5.62 22.84 -15.18
N ARG A 18 5.58 21.71 -15.88
CA ARG A 18 5.31 21.65 -17.34
C ARG A 18 3.83 21.68 -17.69
N GLN A 19 2.94 21.72 -16.70
CA GLN A 19 1.49 21.78 -16.88
C GLN A 19 0.97 20.67 -17.81
N PRO A 20 1.21 19.38 -17.48
CA PRO A 20 0.84 18.24 -18.35
C PRO A 20 -0.66 18.19 -18.68
N TRP A 21 -1.52 18.73 -17.82
CA TRP A 21 -2.96 18.89 -18.06
C TRP A 21 -3.31 19.78 -19.27
N CYS A 22 -2.38 20.57 -19.80
CA CYS A 22 -2.57 21.31 -21.05
C CYS A 22 -2.32 20.45 -22.32
N ARG A 23 -1.78 19.24 -22.16
CA ARG A 23 -1.47 18.31 -23.26
C ARG A 23 -2.30 17.05 -23.21
N ASP A 24 -2.66 16.59 -22.01
CA ASP A 24 -3.50 15.43 -21.79
C ASP A 24 -4.73 15.81 -20.93
N PRO A 25 -5.95 15.75 -21.48
CA PRO A 25 -7.16 16.09 -20.73
C PRO A 25 -7.50 15.09 -19.61
N ALA A 26 -6.90 13.90 -19.57
CA ALA A 26 -7.07 12.94 -18.49
C ALA A 26 -6.26 13.32 -17.23
N VAL A 27 -5.27 14.21 -17.37
CA VAL A 27 -4.44 14.66 -16.24
C VAL A 27 -5.17 15.74 -15.45
N VAL A 28 -5.38 15.47 -14.16
CA VAL A 28 -5.96 16.46 -13.24
C VAL A 28 -5.06 17.70 -13.19
N LYS A 29 -5.67 18.89 -13.35
CA LYS A 29 -4.98 20.17 -13.20
C LYS A 29 -4.60 20.39 -11.74
N MET A 30 -3.40 19.96 -11.37
CA MET A 30 -2.87 20.02 -10.02
C MET A 30 -1.42 20.53 -10.03
N PRO A 31 -1.19 21.83 -9.79
CA PRO A 31 0.17 22.35 -9.68
C PRO A 31 0.87 21.84 -8.42
N TRP A 32 2.20 21.96 -8.40
CA TRP A 32 2.99 21.78 -7.18
C TRP A 32 2.53 22.76 -6.10
N ARG A 33 2.40 22.28 -4.85
CA ARG A 33 1.89 23.04 -3.69
C ARG A 33 2.96 23.14 -2.60
N PRO A 34 3.95 24.03 -2.77
CA PRO A 34 5.05 24.18 -1.81
C PRO A 34 4.58 24.72 -0.46
N ASP A 35 3.45 25.44 -0.45
CA ASP A 35 2.76 25.97 0.72
C ASP A 35 2.32 24.87 1.68
N ILE A 36 1.79 23.75 1.18
CA ILE A 36 1.38 22.62 2.02
C ILE A 36 2.60 21.95 2.69
N VAL A 37 3.69 21.83 1.93
CA VAL A 37 4.95 21.24 2.43
C VAL A 37 5.53 22.11 3.53
N GLN A 38 5.61 23.41 3.29
CA GLN A 38 6.09 24.38 4.26
C GLN A 38 5.22 24.41 5.53
N ALA A 39 3.89 24.41 5.38
CA ALA A 39 3.00 24.37 6.53
C ALA A 39 3.21 23.10 7.38
N THR A 40 3.45 21.95 6.74
CA THR A 40 3.77 20.70 7.43
C THR A 40 5.12 20.78 8.15
N GLU A 41 6.13 21.38 7.52
CA GLU A 41 7.44 21.65 8.13
C GLU A 41 7.33 22.53 9.38
N GLU A 42 6.56 23.61 9.30
CA GLU A 42 6.33 24.53 10.41
C GLU A 42 5.58 23.84 11.56
N MET A 43 4.59 22.99 11.27
CA MET A 43 3.88 22.21 12.28
C MET A 43 4.85 21.30 13.06
N VAL A 44 5.68 20.54 12.37
CA VAL A 44 6.67 19.65 13.01
C VAL A 44 7.71 20.45 13.81
N GLN A 45 8.24 21.54 13.26
CA GLN A 45 9.21 22.41 13.94
C GLN A 45 8.62 23.10 15.19
N SER A 46 7.32 23.39 15.18
CA SER A 46 6.62 23.97 16.34
C SER A 46 6.40 22.98 17.48
N GLY A 47 6.75 21.70 17.29
CA GLY A 47 6.52 20.64 18.27
C GLY A 47 5.06 20.18 18.32
N GLN A 48 4.27 20.44 17.27
CA GLN A 48 2.91 19.94 17.19
C GLN A 48 2.89 18.41 17.17
N ARG A 49 2.13 17.82 18.09
CA ARG A 49 1.92 16.38 18.11
C ARG A 49 1.02 15.94 16.95
N LEU A 50 1.60 15.15 16.04
CA LEU A 50 0.88 14.43 14.98
C LEU A 50 0.46 13.04 15.46
N VAL A 51 -0.58 12.46 14.86
CA VAL A 51 -1.06 11.10 15.14
C VAL A 51 -1.14 10.29 13.87
N PHE A 52 -0.51 9.12 13.86
CA PHE A 52 -0.47 8.22 12.72
C PHE A 52 -1.34 6.99 12.96
N GLY A 53 -2.02 6.51 11.92
CA GLY A 53 -2.63 5.18 11.92
C GLY A 53 -1.56 4.13 11.63
N MET A 54 -1.66 2.94 12.23
CA MET A 54 -0.78 1.83 11.87
C MET A 54 -1.55 0.52 11.74
N ILE A 55 -1.30 -0.18 10.63
CA ILE A 55 -1.81 -1.53 10.35
C ILE A 55 -0.63 -2.48 10.44
N SER A 56 -0.69 -3.50 11.29
CA SER A 56 0.31 -4.57 11.32
C SER A 56 -0.08 -5.76 10.45
N CYS A 57 -1.37 -6.04 10.34
CA CYS A 57 -1.95 -7.07 9.48
C CYS A 57 -3.26 -6.56 8.89
N ASP A 58 -3.51 -6.84 7.62
CA ASP A 58 -4.77 -6.49 6.94
C ASP A 58 -5.96 -7.42 7.27
N GLY A 59 -5.74 -8.37 8.19
CA GLY A 59 -6.69 -9.37 8.62
C GLY A 59 -6.77 -10.61 7.72
N VAL A 60 -5.87 -10.75 6.74
CA VAL A 60 -5.87 -11.88 5.80
C VAL A 60 -4.55 -12.65 5.88
N VAL A 61 -3.42 -11.96 5.78
CA VAL A 61 -2.08 -12.57 5.86
C VAL A 61 -1.23 -11.82 6.86
N GLN A 62 -0.54 -12.54 7.74
CA GLN A 62 0.44 -11.96 8.65
C GLN A 62 1.81 -11.80 7.96
N PRO A 63 2.48 -10.65 8.11
CA PRO A 63 3.82 -10.46 7.57
C PRO A 63 4.88 -11.34 8.24
N HIS A 64 6.04 -11.47 7.60
CA HIS A 64 7.22 -12.12 8.17
C HIS A 64 7.77 -11.31 9.36
N PRO A 65 8.47 -11.98 10.30
CA PRO A 65 9.09 -11.34 11.47
C PRO A 65 9.83 -10.00 11.22
N PRO A 66 10.67 -9.86 10.18
CA PRO A 66 11.36 -8.60 9.92
C PRO A 66 10.43 -7.40 9.70
N ILE A 67 9.24 -7.62 9.13
CA ILE A 67 8.26 -6.56 8.89
C ILE A 67 7.62 -6.11 10.21
N PHE A 68 7.31 -7.05 11.11
CA PHE A 68 6.86 -6.70 12.46
C PHE A 68 7.91 -5.91 13.22
N ARG A 69 9.19 -6.27 13.10
CA ARG A 69 10.29 -5.49 13.69
C ARG A 69 10.35 -4.09 13.09
N ALA A 70 10.23 -3.93 11.78
CA ALA A 70 10.20 -2.62 11.13
C ALA A 70 9.03 -1.74 11.64
N LEU A 71 7.83 -2.32 11.81
CA LEU A 71 6.69 -1.63 12.41
C LEU A 71 6.98 -1.19 13.85
N ALA A 72 7.63 -2.03 14.65
CA ALA A 72 8.04 -1.71 16.01
C ALA A 72 9.08 -0.58 16.06
N LEU A 73 10.07 -0.59 15.18
CA LEU A 73 11.07 0.48 15.05
C LEU A 73 10.43 1.82 14.70
N VAL A 74 9.50 1.85 13.73
CA VAL A 74 8.76 3.07 13.38
C VAL A 74 7.90 3.54 14.54
N ARG A 75 7.26 2.62 15.27
CA ARG A 75 6.47 2.94 16.46
C ARG A 75 7.31 3.61 17.54
N GLU A 76 8.47 3.04 17.84
CA GLU A 76 9.40 3.60 18.83
C GLU A 76 9.93 4.96 18.39
N ALA A 77 10.34 5.10 17.13
CA ALA A 77 10.86 6.36 16.59
C ALA A 77 9.83 7.49 16.68
N LEU A 78 8.58 7.25 16.27
CA LEU A 78 7.51 8.25 16.35
C LEU A 78 7.17 8.63 17.79
N ASN A 79 7.05 7.64 18.69
CA ASN A 79 6.78 7.90 20.10
C ASN A 79 7.92 8.69 20.77
N SER A 80 9.18 8.41 20.44
CA SER A 80 10.34 9.12 20.98
C SER A 80 10.37 10.60 20.60
N GLN A 81 9.73 10.96 19.48
CA GLN A 81 9.57 12.34 19.01
C GLN A 81 8.27 13.00 19.49
N GLY A 82 7.51 12.33 20.37
CA GLY A 82 6.27 12.86 20.94
C GLY A 82 5.04 12.76 20.03
N HIS A 83 5.14 12.05 18.91
CA HIS A 83 4.01 11.75 18.05
C HIS A 83 3.16 10.60 18.60
N GLY A 84 1.89 10.56 18.23
CA GLY A 84 0.96 9.50 18.59
C GLY A 84 0.85 8.45 17.50
N LEU A 85 0.53 7.23 17.91
CA LEU A 85 0.11 6.14 17.03
C LEU A 85 -1.20 5.57 17.54
N MET A 86 -2.06 5.19 16.60
CA MET A 86 -3.27 4.43 16.89
C MET A 86 -3.37 3.22 15.98
N ASP A 87 -3.96 2.16 16.49
CA ASP A 87 -4.28 0.99 15.68
C ASP A 87 -5.30 1.40 14.61
N TRP A 88 -4.98 1.09 13.36
CA TRP A 88 -5.82 1.42 12.22
C TRP A 88 -6.67 0.21 11.84
N ALA A 89 -7.98 0.34 12.06
CA ALA A 89 -8.99 -0.70 11.87
C ALA A 89 -10.04 -0.23 10.84
N PRO A 90 -9.67 -0.16 9.54
CA PRO A 90 -10.53 0.37 8.51
C PRO A 90 -11.60 -0.64 8.05
N PRO A 91 -12.53 -0.22 7.16
CA PRO A 91 -13.34 -1.17 6.41
C PRO A 91 -12.49 -2.28 5.77
N PRO A 92 -12.91 -3.56 5.83
CA PRO A 92 -12.04 -4.70 5.51
C PRO A 92 -11.35 -4.59 4.14
N HIS A 93 -10.03 -4.72 4.13
CA HIS A 93 -9.22 -4.65 2.90
C HIS A 93 -9.57 -5.76 1.90
N LYS A 94 -10.01 -6.94 2.38
CA LYS A 94 -10.51 -8.02 1.52
C LYS A 94 -11.62 -7.57 0.56
N ARG A 95 -12.53 -6.69 1.01
CA ARG A 95 -13.57 -6.13 0.13
C ARG A 95 -12.98 -5.25 -0.98
N ALA A 96 -11.92 -4.50 -0.68
CA ALA A 96 -11.19 -3.71 -1.67
C ALA A 96 -10.51 -4.60 -2.73
N VAL A 97 -9.85 -5.67 -2.27
CA VAL A 97 -9.22 -6.67 -3.13
C VAL A 97 -10.23 -7.30 -4.07
N ASP A 98 -11.40 -7.71 -3.56
CA ASP A 98 -12.46 -8.31 -4.38
C ASP A 98 -12.95 -7.35 -5.48
N ILE A 99 -13.09 -6.07 -5.16
CA ILE A 99 -13.45 -5.01 -6.12
C ILE A 99 -12.38 -4.87 -7.22
N VAL A 100 -11.10 -4.86 -6.83
CA VAL A 100 -9.96 -4.68 -7.75
C VAL A 100 -9.75 -5.90 -8.63
N GLN A 101 -9.80 -7.11 -8.07
CA GLN A 101 -9.69 -8.35 -8.84
C GLN A 101 -10.86 -8.49 -9.84
N THR A 102 -12.06 -8.07 -9.46
CA THR A 102 -13.19 -8.00 -10.40
C THR A 102 -12.89 -7.03 -11.56
N PHE A 103 -12.29 -5.87 -11.27
CA PHE A 103 -11.85 -4.91 -12.29
C PHE A 103 -10.81 -5.50 -13.25
N TRP A 104 -9.82 -6.25 -12.75
CA TRP A 104 -8.81 -6.92 -13.58
C TRP A 104 -9.38 -7.98 -14.52
N LEU A 105 -10.58 -8.50 -14.23
CA LEU A 105 -11.23 -9.58 -14.96
C LEU A 105 -12.45 -9.11 -15.78
N TYR A 106 -12.64 -7.81 -15.98
CA TYR A 106 -13.75 -7.29 -16.78
C TYR A 106 -13.78 -7.85 -18.20
N ASP A 107 -12.63 -8.03 -18.83
CA ASP A 107 -12.47 -8.60 -20.17
C ASP A 107 -12.34 -10.14 -20.15
N GLY A 108 -12.53 -10.78 -18.99
CA GLY A 108 -12.31 -12.21 -18.82
C GLY A 108 -10.85 -12.66 -19.03
N GLY A 109 -9.88 -11.75 -19.07
CA GLY A 109 -8.49 -12.03 -19.40
C GLY A 109 -8.19 -12.08 -20.90
N ALA A 110 -9.12 -11.66 -21.76
CA ALA A 110 -8.94 -11.67 -23.21
C ALA A 110 -7.64 -10.96 -23.66
N ASP A 111 -7.36 -9.77 -23.12
CA ASP A 111 -6.18 -8.99 -23.49
C ASP A 111 -4.87 -9.66 -23.05
N VAL A 112 -4.88 -10.25 -21.84
CA VAL A 112 -3.73 -11.01 -21.30
C VAL A 112 -3.43 -12.21 -22.19
N HIS A 113 -4.44 -13.04 -22.48
CA HIS A 113 -4.28 -14.24 -23.31
C HIS A 113 -3.91 -13.89 -24.75
N GLN A 114 -4.47 -12.83 -25.32
CA GLN A 114 -4.07 -12.34 -26.64
C GLN A 114 -2.59 -11.93 -26.66
N SER A 115 -2.13 -11.21 -25.63
CA SER A 115 -0.75 -10.71 -25.55
C SER A 115 0.27 -11.86 -25.46
N PHE A 116 0.02 -12.87 -24.62
CA PHE A 116 0.83 -14.09 -24.59
C PHE A 116 0.81 -14.85 -25.93
N GLY A 117 -0.35 -14.87 -26.60
CA GLY A 117 -0.48 -15.45 -27.94
C GLY A 117 0.42 -14.78 -29.00
N LEU A 118 0.81 -13.51 -28.83
CA LEU A 118 1.71 -12.81 -29.75
C LEU A 118 3.17 -13.32 -29.65
N SER A 119 3.63 -13.72 -28.46
CA SER A 119 4.95 -14.34 -28.29
C SER A 119 4.94 -15.83 -28.60
N GLY A 120 3.76 -16.48 -28.53
CA GLY A 120 3.60 -17.93 -28.63
C GLY A 120 3.97 -18.67 -27.34
N GLU A 121 4.22 -17.93 -26.26
CA GLU A 121 4.52 -18.49 -24.94
C GLU A 121 3.22 -18.89 -24.22
N PRO A 122 3.25 -19.96 -23.40
CA PRO A 122 2.14 -20.23 -22.49
C PRO A 122 2.04 -19.11 -21.45
N ILE A 123 0.84 -18.94 -20.87
CA ILE A 123 0.67 -18.02 -19.75
C ILE A 123 1.64 -18.39 -18.61
N ALA A 124 2.33 -17.38 -18.08
CA ALA A 124 3.22 -17.57 -16.95
C ALA A 124 2.43 -18.03 -15.71
N GLU A 125 2.99 -18.97 -14.95
CA GLU A 125 2.35 -19.53 -13.73
C GLU A 125 1.94 -18.42 -12.75
N GLN A 126 2.78 -17.40 -12.61
CA GLN A 126 2.59 -16.24 -11.73
C GLN A 126 1.40 -15.35 -12.14
N ILE A 127 0.90 -15.50 -13.37
CA ILE A 127 -0.26 -14.77 -13.90
C ILE A 127 -1.49 -15.70 -13.98
N GLY A 128 -1.26 -17.00 -14.13
CA GLY A 128 -2.30 -18.02 -14.26
C GLY A 128 -3.25 -18.12 -13.07
N TRP A 129 -2.82 -17.75 -11.86
CA TRP A 129 -3.71 -17.78 -10.69
C TRP A 129 -4.90 -16.80 -10.81
N ILE A 130 -4.72 -15.63 -11.43
CA ILE A 130 -5.82 -14.69 -11.73
C ILE A 130 -6.53 -15.12 -13.01
N TYR A 131 -5.78 -15.24 -14.10
CA TYR A 131 -6.33 -15.26 -15.46
C TYR A 131 -6.64 -16.67 -15.99
N GLY A 132 -6.27 -17.72 -15.26
CA GLY A 132 -6.42 -19.11 -15.69
C GLY A 132 -5.58 -19.47 -16.92
N SER A 133 -5.77 -20.69 -17.43
CA SER A 133 -5.08 -21.16 -18.65
C SER A 133 -5.69 -20.65 -19.96
N GLN A 134 -6.90 -20.08 -19.90
CA GLN A 134 -7.62 -19.53 -21.05
C GLN A 134 -8.55 -18.40 -20.61
N ALA A 135 -8.91 -17.53 -21.55
CA ALA A 135 -9.85 -16.44 -21.30
C ALA A 135 -11.23 -16.99 -20.89
N ARG A 136 -11.91 -16.22 -20.03
CA ARG A 136 -13.25 -16.49 -19.51
C ARG A 136 -14.26 -15.59 -20.18
N GLU A 137 -15.53 -15.78 -19.84
CA GLU A 137 -16.60 -14.89 -20.29
C GLU A 137 -16.36 -13.46 -19.79
N GLN A 138 -16.51 -12.48 -20.70
CA GLN A 138 -16.37 -11.06 -20.37
C GLN A 138 -17.54 -10.59 -19.52
N MET A 139 -17.28 -9.67 -18.60
CA MET A 139 -18.31 -9.12 -17.74
C MET A 139 -19.26 -8.21 -18.52
N SER A 140 -20.56 -8.30 -18.21
CA SER A 140 -21.56 -7.40 -18.79
C SER A 140 -21.38 -5.96 -18.30
N ALA A 141 -21.80 -5.00 -19.11
CA ALA A 141 -21.76 -3.57 -18.75
C ALA A 141 -22.48 -3.28 -17.41
N SER A 142 -23.58 -3.97 -17.11
CA SER A 142 -24.29 -3.82 -15.83
C SER A 142 -23.50 -4.40 -14.64
N ALA A 143 -22.73 -5.47 -14.85
CA ALA A 143 -21.85 -6.01 -13.80
C ALA A 143 -20.68 -5.06 -13.53
N ILE A 144 -20.06 -4.53 -14.58
CA ILE A 144 -19.02 -3.49 -14.50
C ILE A 144 -19.55 -2.26 -13.75
N ALA A 145 -20.73 -1.76 -14.12
CA ALA A 145 -21.34 -0.61 -13.45
C ALA A 145 -21.60 -0.86 -11.96
N ARG A 146 -22.05 -2.06 -11.57
CA ARG A 146 -22.23 -2.45 -10.16
C ARG A 146 -20.91 -2.46 -9.40
N ASN A 147 -19.84 -3.01 -9.98
CA ASN A 147 -18.53 -3.01 -9.32
C ASN A 147 -17.98 -1.57 -9.14
N ASN A 148 -18.22 -0.69 -10.11
CA ASN A 148 -17.88 0.73 -9.99
C ASN A 148 -18.72 1.47 -8.91
N VAL A 149 -19.98 1.06 -8.66
CA VAL A 149 -20.76 1.53 -7.50
C VAL A 149 -20.11 1.04 -6.21
N ALA A 150 -19.83 -0.26 -6.10
CA ALA A 150 -19.23 -0.86 -4.91
C ALA A 150 -17.89 -0.22 -4.53
N LYS A 151 -17.05 0.11 -5.53
CA LYS A 151 -15.80 0.86 -5.34
C LYS A 151 -16.04 2.22 -4.67
N ARG A 152 -16.99 3.01 -5.18
CA ARG A 152 -17.29 4.35 -4.65
C ARG A 152 -17.86 4.29 -3.24
N ASP A 153 -18.72 3.32 -2.97
CA ASP A 153 -19.28 3.10 -1.64
C ASP A 153 -18.18 2.74 -0.64
N TYR A 154 -17.25 1.85 -1.02
CA TYR A 154 -16.10 1.50 -0.20
C TYR A 154 -15.18 2.70 0.06
N GLN A 155 -14.88 3.50 -0.98
CA GLN A 155 -14.09 4.74 -0.83
C GLN A 155 -14.74 5.73 0.14
N LYS A 156 -16.07 5.88 0.08
CA LYS A 156 -16.81 6.76 0.98
C LYS A 156 -16.75 6.27 2.43
N GLU A 157 -17.02 4.98 2.65
CA GLU A 157 -16.97 4.37 3.98
C GLU A 157 -15.58 4.50 4.61
N TYR A 158 -14.52 4.26 3.85
CA TYR A 158 -13.15 4.41 4.34
C TYR A 158 -12.81 5.88 4.63
N MET A 159 -13.23 6.82 3.78
CA MET A 159 -13.07 8.25 4.05
C MET A 159 -13.79 8.67 5.33
N GLU A 160 -15.01 8.19 5.57
CA GLU A 160 -15.78 8.42 6.79
C GLU A 160 -15.06 7.86 8.01
N TYR A 161 -14.54 6.63 7.92
CA TYR A 161 -13.69 6.05 8.95
C TYR A 161 -12.47 6.91 9.27
N TRP A 162 -11.70 7.31 8.25
CA TRP A 162 -10.53 8.18 8.47
C TRP A 162 -10.95 9.46 9.17
N ASN A 163 -12.00 10.14 8.70
CA ASN A 163 -12.48 11.38 9.32
C ASN A 163 -12.86 11.18 10.80
N SER A 164 -13.53 10.08 11.15
CA SER A 164 -13.94 9.79 12.54
C SER A 164 -12.77 9.70 13.53
N THR A 165 -11.55 9.45 13.06
CA THR A 165 -10.37 9.38 13.95
C THR A 165 -10.06 10.70 14.65
N SER A 166 -10.59 11.83 14.19
CA SER A 166 -10.48 13.10 14.93
C SER A 166 -11.06 13.04 16.35
N GLU A 167 -11.98 12.11 16.59
CA GLU A 167 -12.62 11.89 17.90
C GLU A 167 -11.69 11.14 18.87
N THR A 168 -10.69 10.41 18.36
CA THR A 168 -9.84 9.51 19.16
C THR A 168 -8.36 9.92 19.20
N THR A 169 -7.89 10.73 18.25
CA THR A 169 -6.49 11.20 18.17
C THR A 169 -6.11 12.12 19.34
N GLY A 170 -7.10 12.80 19.94
CA GLY A 170 -6.89 13.81 20.99
C GLY A 170 -6.32 15.14 20.48
N THR A 171 -6.09 15.28 19.17
CA THR A 171 -5.65 16.53 18.52
C THR A 171 -6.83 17.32 17.94
N GLY A 172 -8.03 16.72 17.88
CA GLY A 172 -9.18 17.26 17.15
C GLY A 172 -9.03 17.21 15.63
N GLN A 173 -7.94 16.60 15.13
CA GLN A 173 -7.71 16.35 13.72
C GLN A 173 -7.67 14.83 13.46
N PRO A 174 -8.14 14.36 12.30
CA PRO A 174 -7.95 12.97 11.89
C PRO A 174 -6.47 12.61 11.83
N VAL A 175 -6.13 11.32 11.79
CA VAL A 175 -4.72 10.91 11.63
C VAL A 175 -4.10 11.54 10.39
N GLU A 176 -2.82 11.90 10.47
CA GLU A 176 -2.10 12.56 9.38
C GLU A 176 -1.80 11.61 8.22
N ALA A 177 -1.36 10.39 8.54
CA ALA A 177 -1.02 9.35 7.58
C ALA A 177 -1.19 7.97 8.22
N VAL A 178 -1.20 6.93 7.38
CA VAL A 178 -1.31 5.54 7.83
C VAL A 178 -0.08 4.76 7.38
N ILE A 179 0.49 3.98 8.30
CA ILE A 179 1.66 3.15 8.07
C ILE A 179 1.22 1.68 7.98
N MET A 180 1.67 0.96 6.96
CA MET A 180 1.35 -0.46 6.78
C MET A 180 2.46 -1.23 6.04
N PRO A 181 2.49 -2.57 6.12
CA PRO A 181 3.37 -3.39 5.28
C PRO A 181 3.21 -3.14 3.78
N ALA A 182 4.31 -3.31 3.03
CA ALA A 182 4.30 -3.32 1.56
C ALA A 182 3.85 -4.64 0.95
N GLY A 183 4.11 -5.72 1.68
CA GLY A 183 3.74 -7.08 1.39
C GLY A 183 3.96 -7.91 2.64
N GLU A 184 3.82 -9.23 2.49
CA GLU A 184 4.05 -10.22 3.53
C GLU A 184 5.53 -10.48 3.82
N ALA A 185 6.42 -10.20 2.86
CA ALA A 185 7.85 -10.52 2.95
C ALA A 185 8.72 -9.32 2.54
N ALA A 186 9.98 -9.30 2.99
CA ALA A 186 10.95 -8.27 2.54
C ALA A 186 11.23 -8.37 1.03
N ALA A 187 11.30 -9.59 0.50
CA ALA A 187 11.32 -9.89 -0.92
C ALA A 187 10.84 -11.33 -1.15
N THR A 188 9.87 -11.57 -2.02
CA THR A 188 9.39 -12.95 -2.22
C THR A 188 10.42 -13.77 -3.00
N CYS A 189 10.84 -14.90 -2.43
CA CYS A 189 11.69 -15.86 -3.12
C CYS A 189 10.97 -16.46 -4.34
N GLN A 190 11.71 -16.80 -5.39
CA GLN A 190 11.13 -17.41 -6.59
C GLN A 190 10.45 -18.74 -6.25
N GLY A 191 9.19 -18.90 -6.65
CA GLY A 191 8.40 -20.11 -6.39
C GLY A 191 7.75 -20.16 -5.00
N CYS A 192 7.98 -19.17 -4.14
CA CYS A 192 7.24 -19.03 -2.89
C CYS A 192 5.87 -18.41 -3.12
N VAL A 193 4.97 -18.60 -2.15
CA VAL A 193 3.68 -17.91 -2.10
C VAL A 193 3.94 -16.40 -2.04
N THR A 194 3.27 -15.65 -2.92
CA THR A 194 3.29 -14.18 -2.95
C THR A 194 1.95 -13.63 -2.48
N TYR A 195 1.96 -12.58 -1.66
CA TYR A 195 0.75 -11.91 -1.19
C TYR A 195 0.78 -10.39 -1.45
N GLY A 196 0.20 -9.99 -2.59
CA GLY A 196 0.20 -8.58 -3.04
C GLY A 196 -0.97 -7.73 -2.52
N ASP A 197 -1.82 -8.25 -1.65
CA ASP A 197 -3.12 -7.62 -1.34
C ASP A 197 -3.02 -6.42 -0.39
N TYR A 198 -1.95 -6.35 0.41
CA TYR A 198 -1.57 -5.15 1.16
C TYR A 198 -1.56 -3.91 0.27
N THR A 199 -1.02 -4.03 -0.95
CA THR A 199 -0.96 -2.94 -1.93
C THR A 199 -2.16 -2.93 -2.87
N THR A 200 -2.72 -4.10 -3.22
CA THR A 200 -3.90 -4.20 -4.09
C THR A 200 -5.12 -3.50 -3.50
N SER A 201 -5.35 -3.64 -2.18
CA SER A 201 -6.45 -2.96 -1.48
C SER A 201 -6.44 -1.44 -1.67
N LEU A 202 -5.24 -0.84 -1.72
CA LEU A 202 -5.04 0.60 -1.89
C LEU A 202 -5.38 1.09 -3.30
N SER A 203 -5.27 0.22 -4.30
CA SER A 203 -5.68 0.53 -5.67
C SER A 203 -7.18 0.82 -5.79
N ALA A 204 -8.00 0.22 -4.92
CA ALA A 204 -9.42 0.53 -4.84
C ALA A 204 -9.67 1.96 -4.32
N LEU A 205 -8.79 2.47 -3.45
CA LEU A 205 -8.96 3.74 -2.75
C LEU A 205 -8.51 4.95 -3.55
N ASP A 206 -7.62 4.77 -4.53
CA ASP A 206 -7.00 5.88 -5.30
C ASP A 206 -6.31 6.88 -4.37
N TRP A 207 -5.57 6.33 -3.40
CA TRP A 207 -4.85 7.08 -2.39
C TRP A 207 -3.39 7.27 -2.74
N THR A 208 -2.77 8.25 -2.11
CA THR A 208 -1.34 8.42 -2.31
C THR A 208 -0.59 7.51 -1.37
N MET A 209 0.47 6.89 -1.86
CA MET A 209 1.34 6.04 -1.09
C MET A 209 2.79 6.27 -1.50
N VAL A 210 3.68 6.15 -0.52
CA VAL A 210 5.13 6.03 -0.74
C VAL A 210 5.63 4.83 0.05
N THR A 211 6.57 4.09 -0.53
CA THR A 211 7.25 2.97 0.13
C THR A 211 8.62 3.46 0.58
N ILE A 212 8.94 3.29 1.86
CA ILE A 212 10.15 3.78 2.50
C ILE A 212 10.93 2.59 3.07
N PRO A 213 12.22 2.42 2.73
CA PRO A 213 13.09 1.45 3.38
C PRO A 213 13.30 1.85 4.85
N ILE A 214 13.06 0.92 5.77
CA ILE A 214 13.12 1.17 7.22
C ILE A 214 14.35 0.52 7.86
N ALA A 215 14.65 -0.72 7.45
CA ALA A 215 15.73 -1.51 8.01
C ALA A 215 16.19 -2.56 7.00
N THR A 216 17.19 -3.35 7.38
CA THR A 216 17.54 -4.60 6.71
C THR A 216 17.19 -5.79 7.59
N VAL A 217 16.87 -6.92 6.98
CA VAL A 217 16.69 -8.19 7.71
C VAL A 217 17.98 -8.55 8.43
N ASP A 218 17.84 -9.01 9.67
CA ASP A 218 18.91 -9.53 10.51
C ASP A 218 18.50 -10.94 10.91
N LYS A 219 19.16 -11.95 10.35
CA LYS A 219 18.81 -13.36 10.60
C LYS A 219 18.90 -13.80 12.07
N ASP A 220 19.72 -13.12 12.88
CA ASP A 220 19.94 -13.48 14.29
C ASP A 220 18.84 -12.88 15.19
N VAL A 221 18.12 -11.86 14.69
CA VAL A 221 17.00 -11.20 15.37
C VAL A 221 15.65 -11.64 14.80
N ASP A 222 15.57 -11.78 13.49
CA ASP A 222 14.35 -12.02 12.73
C ASP A 222 14.07 -13.51 12.55
N SER A 223 14.13 -14.30 13.62
CA SER A 223 13.80 -15.72 13.56
C SER A 223 12.29 -15.95 13.38
N THR A 224 11.91 -17.10 12.80
CA THR A 224 10.51 -17.54 12.73
C THR A 224 9.86 -17.54 14.11
N ASP A 225 8.67 -16.95 14.21
CA ASP A 225 7.91 -16.91 15.47
C ASP A 225 7.21 -18.27 15.73
N PRO A 226 7.59 -19.04 16.77
CA PRO A 226 6.95 -20.31 17.09
C PRO A 226 5.52 -20.14 17.62
N SER A 227 5.11 -18.91 17.99
CA SER A 227 3.75 -18.59 18.42
C SER A 227 2.83 -18.18 17.28
N PHE A 228 3.32 -18.17 16.03
CA PHE A 228 2.54 -17.88 14.84
C PHE A 228 1.29 -18.78 14.78
N SER A 229 0.13 -18.13 14.71
CA SER A 229 -1.16 -18.79 14.49
C SER A 229 -1.74 -18.26 13.20
N PRO A 230 -1.90 -19.09 12.15
CA PRO A 230 -2.42 -18.63 10.87
C PRO A 230 -3.86 -18.14 10.99
N LEU A 231 -4.20 -17.08 10.24
CA LEU A 231 -5.56 -16.56 10.12
C LEU A 231 -6.42 -17.40 9.15
N SER A 232 -5.78 -18.09 8.22
CA SER A 232 -6.41 -18.93 7.19
C SER A 232 -5.45 -20.00 6.68
N ASP A 233 -5.95 -20.97 5.91
CA ASP A 233 -5.11 -21.97 5.24
C ASP A 233 -4.08 -21.33 4.29
N PHE A 234 -4.41 -20.19 3.68
CA PHE A 234 -3.49 -19.44 2.84
C PHE A 234 -2.38 -18.77 3.67
N ASP A 235 -2.74 -18.16 4.81
CA ASP A 235 -1.79 -17.56 5.75
C ASP A 235 -0.81 -18.61 6.32
N ALA A 236 -1.25 -19.86 6.47
CA ALA A 236 -0.40 -20.96 6.91
C ALA A 236 0.74 -21.32 5.92
N LEU A 237 0.65 -20.88 4.66
CA LEU A 237 1.70 -21.08 3.65
C LEU A 237 2.79 -20.01 3.72
N VAL A 238 2.48 -18.83 4.25
CA VAL A 238 3.36 -17.65 4.22
C VAL A 238 4.65 -17.85 5.03
N PRO A 239 4.62 -18.42 6.25
CA PRO A 239 5.85 -18.70 7.00
C PRO A 239 6.78 -19.71 6.30
N GLN A 240 6.25 -20.59 5.45
CA GLN A 240 7.04 -21.61 4.75
C GLN A 240 8.01 -21.00 3.74
N GLY A 241 7.72 -19.77 3.27
CA GLY A 241 8.57 -19.00 2.36
C GLY A 241 9.66 -18.19 3.06
N TYR A 242 9.73 -18.22 4.40
CA TYR A 242 10.69 -17.44 5.17
C TYR A 242 11.87 -18.30 5.65
N VAL A 243 13.06 -17.98 5.15
CA VAL A 243 14.32 -18.61 5.56
C VAL A 243 15.30 -17.49 5.95
N PRO A 244 15.51 -17.20 7.25
CA PRO A 244 16.28 -16.03 7.69
C PRO A 244 17.63 -15.85 6.98
N GLU A 245 18.36 -16.95 6.74
CA GLU A 245 19.67 -16.93 6.08
C GLU A 245 19.62 -16.48 4.62
N ILE A 246 18.52 -16.71 3.92
CA ILE A 246 18.35 -16.27 2.52
C ILE A 246 18.02 -14.78 2.47
N TYR A 247 17.33 -14.28 3.49
CA TYR A 247 16.83 -12.91 3.54
C TYR A 247 17.79 -11.94 4.24
N ASP A 248 18.84 -12.43 4.92
CA ASP A 248 19.80 -11.61 5.66
C ASP A 248 20.36 -10.46 4.81
N GLY A 249 20.25 -9.23 5.34
CA GLY A 249 20.65 -8.01 4.63
C GLY A 249 19.64 -7.48 3.59
N ALA A 250 18.54 -8.18 3.29
CA ALA A 250 17.49 -7.68 2.40
C ALA A 250 16.79 -6.45 3.00
N HIS A 251 16.39 -5.51 2.15
CA HIS A 251 15.68 -4.30 2.60
C HIS A 251 14.26 -4.61 3.05
N ILE A 252 13.90 -4.09 4.23
CA ILE A 252 12.55 -4.12 4.76
C ILE A 252 11.95 -2.75 4.51
N SER A 253 10.80 -2.71 3.84
CA SER A 253 10.11 -1.46 3.54
C SER A 253 8.69 -1.46 4.10
N LEU A 254 8.25 -0.28 4.54
CA LEU A 254 6.86 -0.02 4.91
C LEU A 254 6.27 1.02 3.96
N GLN A 255 4.95 1.05 3.91
CA GLN A 255 4.19 2.00 3.10
C GLN A 255 3.60 3.07 4.01
N LEU A 256 3.72 4.31 3.57
CA LEU A 256 3.11 5.47 4.19
C LEU A 256 2.03 6.02 3.27
N LEU A 257 0.82 6.07 3.78
CA LEU A 257 -0.40 6.40 3.05
C LEU A 257 -0.86 7.81 3.39
N GLY A 258 -1.12 8.59 2.36
CA GLY A 258 -1.83 9.85 2.44
C GLY A 258 -3.16 9.77 1.71
N ARG A 259 -4.06 10.72 1.99
CA ARG A 259 -5.31 10.78 1.24
C ARG A 259 -5.04 11.06 -0.24
N ARG A 260 -6.04 10.81 -1.06
CA ARG A 260 -6.04 11.16 -2.48
C ARG A 260 -5.59 12.61 -2.65
N PHE A 261 -4.63 12.83 -3.54
CA PHE A 261 -4.03 14.14 -3.83
C PHE A 261 -3.29 14.82 -2.67
N GLN A 262 -2.93 14.10 -1.61
CA GLN A 262 -2.07 14.63 -0.54
C GLN A 262 -0.61 14.19 -0.67
N THR A 263 -0.21 13.82 -1.90
CA THR A 263 1.06 13.20 -2.28
C THR A 263 2.33 13.86 -1.75
N LEU A 264 2.26 15.11 -1.31
CA LEU A 264 3.43 15.94 -1.08
C LEU A 264 3.71 16.24 0.40
N ALA A 265 2.70 16.18 1.29
CA ALA A 265 2.94 16.36 2.72
C ALA A 265 3.56 15.10 3.34
N VAL A 266 3.12 13.93 2.86
CA VAL A 266 3.48 12.62 3.41
C VAL A 266 4.90 12.19 3.03
N VAL A 267 5.42 12.68 1.89
CA VAL A 267 6.67 12.18 1.29
C VAL A 267 7.92 12.92 1.76
N ILE A 268 7.83 14.12 2.35
CA ILE A 268 8.96 15.07 2.34
C ILE A 268 9.79 15.11 3.65
N GLN A 269 9.50 14.29 4.67
CA GLN A 269 10.17 14.46 5.98
C GLN A 269 10.81 13.22 6.62
N TYR A 270 10.85 12.07 5.95
CA TYR A 270 11.45 10.86 6.51
C TYR A 270 12.33 10.14 5.50
#